data_AF-A0A523HF38-F1
#
_entry.id   AF-A0A523HF38-F1
#
_cell.length_a   1.000
_cell.length_b   1.000
_cell.length_c   1.000
_cell.angle_alpha   90.00
_cell.angle_beta   90.00
_cell.angle_gamma   90.00
#
_symmetry.space_group_name_H-M   'P 1'
#
loop_
_entity.id
_entity.type
_entity.pdbx_description
1 polymer ?
#
loop_
_entity_poly.entity_id
_entity_poly.type
_entity_poly.pdbx_seq_one_letter_code
_entity_poly.pdbx_strand_id
1 'polypeptide(L)'
;HLIGNLKHYIGAVLGKSGYVRNRPAEFADKHVARTDLLLRIDETIAVVQNTLSSLSRDDLQQVFPEQIGAQTASTEQTLIHLTAHLGYHLGQINYHRRLVTHE
;
A
#
# COMPACT_ATOMS: atom_id res chain seq x y z
N HIS A 1 -0.74 -3.34 -8.21
CA HIS A 1 0.31 -2.55 -7.54
C HIS A 1 -0.10 -2.01 -6.16
N LEU A 2 -0.92 -0.95 -6.05
CA LEU A 2 -1.19 -0.26 -4.77
C LEU A 2 -1.69 -1.16 -3.62
N ILE A 3 -2.65 -2.06 -3.90
CA ILE A 3 -3.15 -3.07 -2.95
C ILE A 3 -1.99 -3.90 -2.38
N GLY A 4 -1.15 -4.46 -3.25
CA GLY A 4 -0.03 -5.30 -2.83
C GLY A 4 1.05 -4.53 -2.08
N ASN A 5 1.30 -3.28 -2.47
CA ASN A 5 2.21 -2.38 -1.74
C ASN A 5 1.75 -2.14 -0.30
N LEU A 6 0.50 -1.75 -0.08
CA LEU A 6 -0.02 -1.45 1.26
C LEU A 6 -0.22 -2.70 2.11
N LYS A 7 -0.81 -3.78 1.56
CA LYS A 7 -0.98 -5.05 2.30
C LYS A 7 0.37 -5.66 2.68
N HIS A 8 1.44 -5.44 1.90
CA HIS A 8 2.78 -5.89 2.26
C HIS A 8 3.41 -5.02 3.36
N TYR A 9 3.69 -3.75 3.08
CA TYR A 9 4.48 -2.93 4.00
C TYR A 9 3.72 -2.56 5.29
N ILE A 10 2.41 -2.33 5.22
CA ILE A 10 1.62 -2.02 6.41
C ILE A 10 1.04 -3.32 6.98
N GLY A 11 0.36 -4.12 6.15
CA GLY A 11 -0.30 -5.34 6.61
C GLY A 11 0.66 -6.42 7.11
N ALA A 12 1.58 -6.88 6.25
CA ALA A 12 2.43 -8.02 6.57
C ALA A 12 3.62 -7.63 7.46
N VAL A 13 4.34 -6.55 7.12
CA VAL A 13 5.57 -6.16 7.84
C VAL A 13 5.26 -5.61 9.22
N LEU A 14 4.35 -4.63 9.34
CA LEU A 14 3.98 -4.04 10.62
C LEU A 14 2.87 -4.82 11.33
N GLY A 15 1.76 -5.07 10.64
CA GLY A 15 0.55 -5.68 11.22
C GLY A 15 0.55 -7.21 11.32
N LYS A 16 1.59 -7.87 10.81
CA LYS A 16 1.73 -9.33 10.81
C LYS A 16 0.51 -10.09 10.25
N SER A 17 -0.16 -9.52 9.24
CA SER A 17 -1.38 -10.08 8.65
C SER A 17 -1.20 -11.41 7.91
N GLY A 18 0.04 -11.85 7.69
CA GLY A 18 0.36 -13.03 6.89
C GLY A 18 0.22 -12.84 5.38
N TYR A 19 -0.04 -11.62 4.91
CA TYR A 19 -0.11 -11.33 3.48
C TYR A 19 1.23 -11.62 2.78
N VAL A 20 1.21 -12.44 1.74
CA VAL A 20 2.37 -12.74 0.89
C VAL A 20 2.24 -11.98 -0.42
N ARG A 21 3.18 -11.07 -0.67
CA ARG A 21 3.14 -10.22 -1.86
C ARG A 21 3.56 -10.98 -3.12
N ASN A 22 2.68 -10.99 -4.13
CA ASN A 22 3.01 -11.45 -5.48
C ASN A 22 3.21 -10.26 -6.42
N ARG A 23 4.42 -9.69 -6.39
CA ARG A 23 4.75 -8.50 -7.19
C ARG A 23 4.67 -8.74 -8.71
N PRO A 24 5.10 -9.88 -9.29
CA PRO A 24 4.90 -10.13 -10.71
C PRO A 24 3.43 -10.06 -11.14
N ALA A 25 2.53 -10.69 -10.37
CA ALA A 25 1.09 -10.67 -10.66
C ALA A 25 0.48 -9.25 -10.63
N GLU A 26 1.00 -8.36 -9.77
CA GLU A 26 0.54 -6.96 -9.68
C GLU A 26 0.64 -6.18 -11.00
N PHE A 27 1.47 -6.63 -11.95
CA PHE A 27 1.68 -6.02 -13.26
C PHE A 27 1.36 -6.95 -14.44
N ALA A 28 1.30 -8.27 -14.20
CA ALA A 28 0.99 -9.26 -15.23
C ALA A 28 -0.51 -9.55 -15.36
N ASP A 29 -1.27 -9.47 -14.25
CA ASP A 29 -2.70 -9.77 -14.24
C ASP A 29 -3.47 -8.77 -15.12
N LYS A 30 -4.31 -9.31 -16.01
CA LYS A 30 -5.18 -8.54 -16.91
C LYS A 30 -6.63 -8.98 -16.69
N HIS A 31 -7.57 -8.11 -17.07
CA HIS A 31 -9.02 -8.40 -17.02
C HIS A 31 -9.54 -8.75 -15.62
N VAL A 32 -8.95 -8.16 -14.57
CA VAL A 32 -9.45 -8.33 -13.19
C VAL A 32 -10.85 -7.71 -13.09
N ALA A 33 -11.81 -8.47 -12.56
CA ALA A 33 -13.17 -8.00 -12.41
C ALA A 33 -13.24 -6.78 -11.47
N ARG A 34 -14.10 -5.81 -11.80
CA ARG A 34 -14.27 -4.59 -11.00
C ARG A 34 -14.72 -4.91 -9.57
N THR A 35 -15.61 -5.89 -9.40
CA THR A 35 -16.08 -6.36 -8.09
C THR A 35 -14.93 -6.86 -7.23
N ASP A 36 -14.02 -7.63 -7.82
CA ASP A 36 -12.86 -8.17 -7.10
C ASP A 36 -11.88 -7.07 -6.73
N LEU A 37 -11.68 -6.08 -7.61
CA LEU A 37 -10.85 -4.91 -7.29
C LEU A 37 -11.42 -4.11 -6.12
N LEU A 38 -12.73 -3.84 -6.12
CA LEU A 38 -13.40 -3.13 -5.03
C LEU A 38 -13.28 -3.88 -3.70
N LEU A 39 -13.57 -5.19 -3.70
CA LEU A 39 -13.42 -6.02 -2.51
C LEU A 39 -11.98 -5.98 -1.98
N ARG A 40 -10.98 -6.12 -2.85
CA ARG A 40 -9.56 -6.06 -2.46
C ARG A 40 -9.17 -4.68 -1.92
N ILE A 41 -9.80 -3.59 -2.41
CA ILE A 41 -9.60 -2.24 -1.87
C ILE A 41 -10.15 -2.17 -0.45
N ASP A 42 -11.39 -2.62 -0.23
CA ASP A 42 -12.04 -2.59 1.08
C ASP A 42 -11.25 -3.41 2.12
N GLU A 43 -10.80 -4.61 1.74
CA GLU A 43 -9.89 -5.42 2.56
C GLU A 43 -8.59 -4.69 2.89
N THR A 44 -8.01 -3.98 1.92
CA THR A 44 -6.77 -3.23 2.11
C THR A 44 -6.96 -2.09 3.10
N ILE A 45 -8.09 -1.37 3.01
CA ILE A 45 -8.45 -0.30 3.95
C ILE A 45 -8.54 -0.86 5.37
N ALA A 46 -9.26 -1.98 5.56
CA ALA A 46 -9.41 -2.60 6.87
C ALA A 46 -8.06 -3.04 7.46
N VAL A 47 -7.21 -3.69 6.66
CA VAL A 47 -5.85 -4.09 7.10
C VAL A 47 -5.01 -2.88 7.51
N VAL A 48 -5.01 -1.82 6.71
CA VAL A 48 -4.24 -0.61 7.01
C VAL A 48 -4.74 0.05 8.29
N GLN A 49 -6.06 0.23 8.44
CA GLN A 49 -6.65 0.84 9.64
C GLN A 49 -6.32 0.04 10.90
N ASN A 50 -6.51 -1.28 10.87
CA ASN A 50 -6.21 -2.15 11.99
C ASN A 50 -4.73 -2.08 12.38
N THR A 51 -3.82 -2.20 11.42
CA THR A 51 -2.38 -2.08 11.70
C THR A 51 -2.05 -0.73 12.31
N LEU A 52 -2.43 0.37 11.68
CA LEU A 52 -2.04 1.70 12.15
C LEU A 52 -2.60 2.01 13.54
N SER A 53 -3.79 1.50 13.86
CA SER A 53 -4.39 1.67 15.20
C SER A 53 -3.65 0.94 16.32
N SER A 54 -2.84 -0.07 15.98
CA SER A 54 -2.03 -0.83 16.94
C SER A 54 -0.65 -0.26 17.19
N LEU A 55 -0.19 0.71 16.39
CA LEU A 55 1.16 1.26 16.52
C LEU A 55 1.22 2.30 17.64
N SER A 56 2.22 2.15 18.50
CA SER A 56 2.57 3.15 19.50
C SER A 56 3.46 4.25 18.89
N ARG A 57 3.65 5.35 19.63
CA ARG A 57 4.60 6.40 19.25
C ARG A 57 6.05 5.88 19.22
N ASP A 58 6.38 4.91 20.07
CA ASP A 58 7.73 4.34 20.11
C ASP A 58 8.00 3.47 18.88
N ASP A 59 6.98 2.73 18.38
CA ASP A 59 7.08 1.95 17.14
C ASP A 59 7.39 2.82 15.92
N LEU A 60 6.84 4.05 15.90
CA LEU A 60 7.07 5.01 14.82
C LEU A 60 8.54 5.47 14.73
N GLN A 61 9.23 5.51 15.87
CA GLN A 61 10.64 5.93 15.95
C GLN A 61 11.63 4.78 15.68
N GLN A 62 11.17 3.52 15.71
CA GLN A 62 12.02 2.38 15.36
C GLN A 62 12.39 2.39 13.87
N VAL A 63 13.51 1.76 13.56
CA VAL A 63 13.89 1.47 12.17
C VAL A 63 12.83 0.55 11.55
N PHE A 64 12.37 0.88 10.35
CA PHE A 64 11.39 0.07 9.66
C PHE A 64 11.97 -1.34 9.37
N PRO A 65 11.23 -2.43 9.60
CA PRO A 65 11.83 -3.79 9.62
C PRO A 65 12.36 -4.30 8.27
N GLU A 66 11.93 -3.70 7.16
CA GLU A 66 12.35 -4.10 5.81
C GLU A 66 13.07 -2.94 5.12
N GLN A 67 14.19 -3.22 4.45
CA GLN A 67 14.88 -2.19 3.69
C GLN A 67 14.05 -1.78 2.46
N ILE A 68 13.66 -0.51 2.37
CA ILE A 68 12.98 0.06 1.21
C ILE A 68 13.98 0.93 0.44
N GLY A 69 14.51 0.40 -0.66
CA GLY A 69 15.53 1.07 -1.46
C GLY A 69 16.91 1.05 -0.79
N ALA A 70 17.69 2.12 -0.93
CA ALA A 70 19.11 2.15 -0.52
C ALA A 70 19.34 2.74 0.89
N GLN A 71 18.33 3.30 1.54
CA GLN A 71 18.49 4.01 2.81
C GLN A 71 17.65 3.36 3.92
N THR A 72 18.23 3.29 5.11
CA THR A 72 17.50 2.92 6.33
C THR A 72 16.65 4.10 6.77
N ALA A 73 15.38 3.87 7.08
CA ALA A 73 14.42 4.88 7.50
C ALA A 73 13.64 4.42 8.74
N SER A 74 13.13 5.35 9.53
CA SER A 74 12.20 5.01 10.61
C SER A 74 10.85 4.51 10.04
N THR A 75 10.06 3.86 10.89
CA THR A 75 8.68 3.48 10.57
C THR A 75 7.86 4.71 10.17
N GLU A 76 7.98 5.83 10.88
CA GLU A 76 7.31 7.09 10.55
C GLU A 76 7.69 7.60 9.15
N GLN A 77 8.99 7.69 8.86
CA GLN A 77 9.47 8.14 7.55
C GLN A 77 8.99 7.21 6.43
N THR A 78 8.92 5.91 6.69
CA THR A 78 8.40 4.92 5.75
C THR A 78 6.90 5.10 5.51
N LEU A 79 6.09 5.34 6.55
CA LEU A 79 4.65 5.61 6.41
C LEU A 79 4.39 6.91 5.62
N ILE A 80 5.21 7.95 5.84
CA ILE A 80 5.18 9.18 5.03
C ILE A 80 5.49 8.87 3.57
N HIS A 81 6.55 8.08 3.31
CA HIS A 81 6.91 7.65 1.96
C HIS A 81 5.77 6.87 1.28
N LEU A 82 5.16 5.90 1.96
CA LEU A 82 4.03 5.12 1.44
C LEU A 82 2.81 6.01 1.15
N THR A 83 2.57 7.02 1.98
CA THR A 83 1.49 8.01 1.76
C THR A 83 1.75 8.82 0.50
N ALA A 84 2.98 9.32 0.31
CA ALA A 84 3.37 10.05 -0.89
C ALA A 84 3.30 9.16 -2.15
N HIS A 85 3.75 7.91 -2.07
CA HIS A 85 3.67 6.92 -3.15
C HIS A 85 2.22 6.60 -3.53
N LEU A 86 1.32 6.44 -2.55
CA LEU A 86 -0.11 6.28 -2.79
C LEU A 86 -0.68 7.51 -3.52
N GLY A 87 -0.41 8.71 -3.02
CA GLY A 87 -0.86 9.96 -3.64
C GLY A 87 -0.38 10.14 -5.09
N TYR A 88 0.89 9.82 -5.34
CA TYR A 88 1.46 9.84 -6.70
C TYR A 88 0.68 8.94 -7.67
N HIS A 89 0.41 7.70 -7.28
CA HIS A 89 -0.34 6.77 -8.12
C HIS A 89 -1.84 7.09 -8.22
N LEU A 90 -2.45 7.70 -7.19
CA LEU A 90 -3.81 8.24 -7.30
C LEU A 90 -3.88 9.35 -8.35
N GLY A 91 -2.83 10.18 -8.44
CA GLY A 91 -2.68 11.15 -9.53
C GLY A 91 -2.67 10.48 -10.91
N GLN A 92 -1.92 9.38 -11.08
CA GLN A 92 -1.91 8.62 -12.33
C GLN A 92 -3.27 8.00 -12.66
N ILE A 93 -3.94 7.40 -11.68
CA ILE A 93 -5.29 6.82 -11.85
C ILE A 93 -6.28 7.90 -12.27
N ASN A 94 -6.26 9.05 -11.59
CA ASN A 94 -7.15 10.15 -11.93
C ASN A 94 -6.83 10.72 -13.32
N TYR A 95 -5.54 10.82 -13.69
CA TYR A 95 -5.15 11.22 -15.04
C TYR A 95 -5.73 10.28 -16.10
N HIS A 96 -5.60 8.96 -15.91
CA HIS A 96 -6.20 7.98 -16.82
C HIS A 96 -7.73 8.05 -16.87
N ARG A 97 -8.38 8.25 -15.72
CA ARG A 97 -9.83 8.46 -15.64
C ARG A 97 -10.25 9.63 -16.52
N ARG A 98 -9.64 10.80 -16.31
CA ARG A 98 -9.90 12.03 -17.09
C ARG A 98 -9.69 11.85 -18.58
N LEU A 99 -8.62 11.14 -18.97
CA LEU A 99 -8.32 10.85 -20.37
C LEU A 99 -9.43 10.04 -21.07
N VAL A 100 -10.07 9.10 -20.36
CA VAL A 100 -11.12 8.24 -20.94
C VAL A 100 -12.53 8.76 -20.72
N THR A 101 -12.76 9.62 -19.73
CA THR A 101 -14.09 10.21 -19.46
C THR A 101 -14.28 11.60 -20.04
N HIS A 102 -13.20 12.26 -20.51
CA HIS A 102 -13.22 13.64 -21.02
C HIS A 102 -13.68 14.69 -19.98
N GLU A 103 -13.38 14.46 -18.70
CA GLU A 103 -13.50 15.43 -17.59
C GLU A 103 -12.11 15.96 -17.19
#